data_AF-A0A1Z8X6K7-F1
#
_entry.id   AF-A0A1Z8X6K7-F1
#
_cell.length_a   1.000
_cell.length_b   1.000
_cell.length_c   1.000
_cell.angle_alpha   90.00
_cell.angle_beta   90.00
_cell.angle_gamma   90.00
#
_symmetry.space_group_name_H-M   'P 1'
#
loop_
_entity.id
_entity.type
_entity.pdbx_description
1 polymer ?
#
loop_
_entity_poly.entity_id
_entity_poly.type
_entity_poly.pdbx_seq_one_letter_code
_entity_poly.pdbx_strand_id
1 'polypeptide(L)' 'METVIALLMFLGEPAVLKEHTLMPTVSKCLEKKRIANRNSGARVSYVCTKVKAEVKDGKIISISKS' A
#
# COMPACT_ATOMS: atom_id res chain seq x y z
N MET A 1 -5.93 4.25 16.10
CA MET A 1 -5.19 3.68 14.96
C MET A 1 -4.97 2.21 15.20
N GLU A 2 -5.14 1.41 14.18
CA GLU A 2 -4.96 -0.05 14.22
C GLU A 2 -3.85 -0.47 13.24
N THR A 3 -3.31 -1.68 13.45
CA THR A 3 -2.29 -2.24 12.55
C THR A 3 -2.96 -3.06 11.47
N VAL A 4 -2.87 -2.59 10.24
CA VAL A 4 -3.51 -3.21 9.07
C VAL A 4 -2.49 -3.52 7.99
N ILE A 5 -2.87 -4.41 7.08
CA ILE A 5 -2.06 -4.73 5.91
C ILE A 5 -2.46 -3.76 4.80
N ALA A 6 -1.49 -3.04 4.26
CA ALA A 6 -1.71 -2.08 3.19
C ALA A 6 -0.85 -2.44 1.96
N LEU A 7 -1.44 -2.24 0.78
CA LEU A 7 -0.70 -2.13 -0.47
C LEU A 7 -0.46 -0.64 -0.73
N LEU A 8 0.80 -0.25 -0.74
CA LEU A 8 1.27 1.12 -0.98
C LEU A 8 1.84 1.23 -2.39
N MET A 9 1.54 2.33 -3.08
CA MET A 9 2.17 2.69 -4.36
C MET A 9 3.04 3.93 -4.16
N PHE A 10 4.30 3.82 -4.56
CA PHE A 10 5.21 4.95 -4.63
C PHE A 10 5.54 5.28 -6.08
N LEU A 11 5.72 6.57 -6.37
CA LEU A 11 6.04 7.07 -7.70
C LEU A 11 7.24 8.02 -7.64
N GLY A 12 8.15 7.86 -8.60
CA GLY A 12 9.26 8.78 -8.85
C GLY A 12 10.55 8.47 -8.09
N GLU A 13 11.52 9.36 -8.26
CA GLU A 13 12.81 9.37 -7.56
C GLU A 13 13.04 10.81 -7.07
N PRO A 14 12.96 11.08 -5.75
CA PRO A 14 12.71 10.14 -4.65
C PRO A 14 11.28 9.57 -4.67
N ALA A 15 11.14 8.34 -4.16
CA ALA A 15 9.87 7.61 -4.15
C ALA A 15 8.85 8.28 -3.21
N VAL A 16 7.78 8.86 -3.77
CA VAL A 16 6.72 9.51 -3.00
C VAL A 16 5.50 8.59 -2.92
N LEU A 17 4.95 8.39 -1.73
CA LEU A 17 3.71 7.65 -1.54
C LEU A 17 2.57 8.37 -2.28
N LYS A 18 1.98 7.69 -3.27
CA LYS A 18 0.87 8.22 -4.07
C LYS A 18 -0.45 7.58 -3.70
N GLU A 19 -0.46 6.27 -3.42
CA GLU A 19 -1.68 5.55 -3.09
C GLU A 19 -1.47 4.54 -1.97
N HIS A 20 -2.55 4.29 -1.22
CA HIS A 20 -2.61 3.24 -0.20
C HIS A 20 -3.97 2.55 -0.24
N THR A 21 -3.96 1.22 -0.22
CA THR A 21 -5.19 0.41 -0.25
C THR A 21 -5.18 -0.59 0.90
N LEU A 22 -6.27 -0.66 1.66
CA LEU A 22 -6.47 -1.67 2.70
C LEU A 22 -6.56 -3.06 2.06
N MET A 23 -5.81 -4.01 2.60
CA MET A 23 -5.83 -5.40 2.13
C MET A 23 -6.35 -6.34 3.23
N PRO A 24 -7.22 -7.30 2.89
CA PRO A 24 -7.82 -8.19 3.88
C PRO A 24 -6.79 -9.19 4.45
N THR A 25 -5.81 -9.62 3.65
CA THR A 25 -4.78 -10.58 4.06
C THR A 25 -3.44 -10.28 3.38
N VAL A 26 -2.35 -10.83 3.94
CA VAL A 26 -1.01 -10.70 3.35
C VAL A 26 -0.95 -11.38 1.99
N SER A 27 -1.56 -12.57 1.86
CA SER A 27 -1.60 -13.30 0.59
C SER A 27 -2.25 -12.47 -0.51
N LYS A 28 -3.41 -11.85 -0.26
CA LYS A 28 -4.09 -11.00 -1.23
C LYS A 28 -3.29 -9.74 -1.58
N CYS A 29 -2.62 -9.17 -0.58
CA CYS A 29 -1.75 -8.01 -0.77
C CYS A 29 -0.54 -8.35 -1.66
N LEU A 30 0.11 -9.50 -1.46
CA LEU A 30 1.22 -9.97 -2.30
C LEU A 30 0.77 -10.32 -3.72
N GLU A 31 -0.38 -10.98 -3.87
CA GLU A 31 -0.98 -11.27 -5.17
C GLU A 31 -1.23 -9.97 -5.96
N LYS A 32 -1.91 -9.00 -5.35
CA LYS A 32 -2.19 -7.70 -5.98
C LYS A 32 -0.92 -6.91 -6.28
N LYS A 33 0.07 -6.92 -5.37
CA LYS A 33 1.41 -6.33 -5.62
C LYS A 33 2.04 -6.92 -6.89
N ARG A 34 2.02 -8.25 -7.03
CA ARG A 34 2.57 -8.93 -8.21
C ARG A 34 1.83 -8.55 -9.48
N ILE A 35 0.51 -8.44 -9.45
CA ILE A 35 -0.30 -8.03 -10.60
C ILE A 35 0.01 -6.57 -10.98
N ALA A 36 0.00 -5.65 -10.00
CA ALA A 36 0.28 -4.24 -10.21
C ALA A 36 1.66 -4.03 -10.83
N ASN A 37 2.70 -4.68 -10.28
CA ASN A 37 4.06 -4.57 -10.79
C ASN A 37 4.22 -5.01 -12.26
N ARG A 38 3.38 -5.92 -12.80
CA ARG A 38 3.48 -6.32 -14.21
C ARG A 38 3.13 -5.21 -15.18
N ASN A 39 2.23 -4.31 -14.78
CA ASN A 39 1.71 -3.24 -15.63
C ASN A 39 2.36 -1.88 -15.30
N SER A 40 3.43 -1.89 -14.50
CA SER A 40 4.04 -0.70 -13.91
C SER A 40 5.30 -0.29 -14.65
N GLY A 41 5.47 1.02 -14.86
CA GLY A 41 6.71 1.58 -15.38
C GLY A 41 7.85 1.58 -14.34
N ALA A 42 9.08 1.82 -14.80
CA ALA A 42 10.30 1.76 -13.96
C ALA A 42 10.28 2.68 -12.72
N ARG A 43 9.48 3.75 -12.74
CA ARG A 43 9.37 4.74 -11.65
C ARG A 43 8.22 4.46 -10.68
N VAL A 44 7.52 3.33 -10.81
CA VAL A 44 6.41 2.94 -9.93
C VAL A 44 6.84 1.74 -9.09
N SER A 45 6.66 1.81 -7.79
CA SER A 45 6.94 0.67 -6.90
C SER A 45 5.77 0.39 -5.96
N TYR A 46 5.43 -0.89 -5.83
CA TYR A 46 4.38 -1.34 -4.93
C TYR A 46 4.97 -2.09 -3.73
N VAL A 47 4.55 -1.70 -2.52
CA VAL A 47 4.99 -2.29 -1.26
C VAL A 47 3.80 -2.84 -0.50
N CYS A 48 3.87 -4.11 -0.14
CA CYS A 48 2.94 -4.73 0.78
C CYS A 48 3.56 -4.68 2.17
N THR A 49 2.93 -4.01 3.14
CA THR A 49 3.46 -3.91 4.50
C THR A 49 2.35 -3.74 5.52
N LYS A 50 2.68 -4.00 6.79
CA LYS A 50 1.82 -3.65 7.93
C LYS A 50 2.07 -2.19 8.30
N VAL A 51 1.00 -1.42 8.45
CA VAL A 51 1.06 0.00 8.83
C VAL A 51 0.13 0.26 10.00
N LYS A 52 0.49 1.21 10.87
CA LYS A 52 -0.45 1.81 11.81
C LYS A 52 -1.26 2.85 11.05
N ALA A 53 -2.56 2.60 10.93
CA ALA A 53 -3.45 3.45 10.16
C ALA A 53 -4.76 3.74 10.92
N GLU A 54 -5.41 4.82 10.54
CA GLU A 54 -6.81 5.05 10.83
C GLU A 54 -7.64 4.46 9.70
N VAL A 55 -8.55 3.56 10.03
CA VAL A 55 -9.44 2.90 9.08
C VAL A 55 -10.87 3.28 9.39
N LYS A 56 -11.62 3.68 8.37
CA LYS A 56 -13.04 3.98 8.46
C LYS A 56 -13.73 3.41 7.22
N ASP A 57 -14.85 2.73 7.43
CA ASP A 57 -15.67 2.11 6.36
C ASP A 57 -14.84 1.21 5.42
N GLY A 58 -13.88 0.47 5.97
CA GLY A 58 -12.99 -0.42 5.21
C GLY A 58 -11.95 0.28 4.34
N LYS A 59 -11.69 1.57 4.59
CA LYS A 59 -10.68 2.36 3.86
C LYS A 59 -9.68 2.99 4.83
N ILE A 60 -8.42 3.04 4.40
CA ILE A 60 -7.37 3.77 5.13
C ILE A 60 -7.58 5.27 4.91
N ILE A 61 -7.78 6.01 5.99
CA ILE A 61 -7.94 7.47 6.00
C ILE A 61 -6.60 8.16 6.20
N SER A 62 -5.79 7.63 7.12
CA SER A 62 -4.47 8.16 7.41
C SER A 62 -3.50 7.05 7.82
N ILE A 63 -2.22 7.20 7.48
CA ILE A 63 -1.14 6.32 7.91
C ILE A 63 -0.23 7.11 8.84
N SER A 64 0.04 6.58 10.03
CA SER A 64 1.03 7.18 10.94
C SER A 64 2.41 7.06 10.32
N LYS A 65 3.07 8.21 10.14
CA LYS A 65 4.53 8.24 9.93
C LYS A 65 5.17 7.89 11.26
N SER A 66 5.91 6.79 11.27
CA SER A 66 6.81 6.43 12.38
C SER A 66 8.05 7.29 12.33
#